data_AF-A0A661F241-F1
#
_entry.id   AF-A0A661F241-F1
#
_cell.length_a   1.000
_cell.length_b   1.000
_cell.length_c   1.000
_cell.angle_alpha   90.00
_cell.angle_beta   90.00
_cell.angle_gamma   90.00
#
_symmetry.space_group_name_H-M   'P 1'
#
loop_
_entity.id
_entity.type
_entity.pdbx_description
1 polymer ?
#
loop_
_entity_poly.entity_id
_entity_poly.type
_entity_poly.pdbx_seq_one_letter_code
_entity_poly.pdbx_strand_id
1 'polypeptide(L)'
;MSLIKEYWHKLSSAKHFYPIAGALLPWLLIPALIMLAWASWQGLVVAPADYQQGDSYRIIFVHVPAAWLSMMAYMIMAVNGVIYLVWKIKLADIVAASAAPIGASFT
;
A
#
# COMPACT_ATOMS: atom_id res chain seq x y z
N MET A 1 34.41 2.08 3.21
CA MET A 1 33.05 1.71 2.75
C MET A 1 32.18 2.96 2.87
N SER A 2 31.56 3.48 1.81
CA SER A 2 30.84 4.77 1.87
C SER A 2 29.65 4.68 2.85
N LEU A 3 29.45 5.69 3.70
CA LEU A 3 28.36 5.80 4.70
C LEU A 3 26.97 5.37 4.15
N ILE A 4 26.70 5.69 2.89
CA ILE A 4 25.47 5.34 2.18
C ILE A 4 25.27 3.81 2.11
N LYS A 5 26.30 3.04 1.78
CA LYS A 5 26.21 1.56 1.67
C LYS A 5 25.91 0.92 3.02
N GLU A 6 26.52 1.44 4.08
CA GLU A 6 26.30 0.93 5.44
C GLU A 6 24.88 1.20 5.93
N TYR A 7 24.33 2.36 5.59
CA TYR A 7 22.95 2.73 5.90
C TYR A 7 21.93 1.81 5.20
N TRP A 8 22.11 1.54 3.91
CA TRP A 8 21.25 0.61 3.15
C TRP A 8 21.30 -0.83 3.70
N HIS A 9 22.49 -1.30 4.11
CA HIS A 9 22.59 -2.60 4.77
C HIS A 9 21.89 -2.62 6.13
N LYS A 10 21.95 -1.55 6.92
CA LYS A 10 21.22 -1.47 8.20
C LYS A 10 19.71 -1.53 8.00
N LEU A 11 19.17 -0.85 6.98
CA LEU A 11 17.74 -0.87 6.66
C LEU A 11 17.23 -2.25 6.19
N SER A 12 18.10 -3.10 5.66
CA SER A 12 17.74 -4.49 5.31
C SER A 12 17.48 -5.39 6.54
N SER A 13 17.84 -4.92 7.74
CA SER A 13 17.61 -5.61 9.01
C SER A 13 16.29 -5.17 9.65
N ALA A 14 15.40 -6.14 9.93
CA ALA A 14 14.11 -5.89 10.59
C ALA A 14 14.24 -5.11 11.91
N LYS A 15 15.29 -5.38 12.70
CA LYS A 15 15.53 -4.68 13.98
C LYS A 15 15.69 -3.17 13.82
N HIS A 16 16.33 -2.73 12.74
CA HIS A 16 16.58 -1.32 12.49
C HIS A 16 15.42 -0.68 11.73
N PHE A 17 14.75 -1.44 10.86
CA PHE A 17 13.62 -0.96 10.09
C PHE A 17 12.35 -0.77 10.93
N TYR A 18 12.06 -1.69 11.86
CA TYR A 18 10.80 -1.70 12.61
C TYR A 18 10.53 -0.42 13.44
N PRO A 19 11.51 0.15 14.18
CA PRO A 19 11.31 1.41 14.88
C PRO A 19 11.02 2.58 13.93
N ILE A 20 11.67 2.59 12.75
CA ILE A 20 11.46 3.63 11.73
C ILE A 20 10.06 3.50 11.15
N ALA A 21 9.62 2.28 10.81
CA ALA A 21 8.27 2.01 10.33
C ALA A 21 7.21 2.44 11.36
N GLY A 22 7.43 2.13 12.64
CA GLY A 22 6.55 2.55 13.73
C GLY A 22 6.50 4.08 13.90
N ALA A 23 7.62 4.76 13.77
CA ALA A 23 7.68 6.22 13.83
C ALA A 23 6.96 6.88 12.63
N LEU A 24 7.03 6.29 11.44
CA LEU A 24 6.37 6.78 10.23
C LEU A 24 4.87 6.45 10.18
N LEU A 25 4.43 5.38 10.85
CA LEU A 25 3.06 4.90 10.82
C LEU A 25 2.01 5.99 11.07
N PRO A 26 2.06 6.81 12.14
CA PRO A 26 1.03 7.84 12.37
C PRO A 26 1.04 8.91 11.27
N TRP A 27 2.21 9.27 10.75
CA TRP A 27 2.36 10.27 9.70
C TRP A 27 1.84 9.81 8.34
N LEU A 28 1.75 8.49 8.11
CA LEU A 28 1.14 7.93 6.91
C LEU A 28 -0.34 7.61 7.12
N LEU A 29 -0.69 7.06 8.28
CA LEU A 29 -2.04 6.62 8.59
C LEU A 29 -3.02 7.78 8.72
N ILE A 30 -2.65 8.85 9.44
CA ILE A 30 -3.57 9.99 9.67
C ILE A 30 -3.95 10.67 8.34
N PRO A 31 -3.00 11.07 7.48
CA PRO A 31 -3.36 11.64 6.18
C PRO A 31 -4.10 10.66 5.28
N ALA A 32 -3.74 9.37 5.29
CA ALA A 32 -4.43 8.35 4.50
C ALA A 32 -5.92 8.25 4.88
N LEU A 33 -6.25 8.23 6.17
CA LEU A 33 -7.63 8.20 6.64
C LEU A 33 -8.40 9.48 6.28
N ILE A 34 -7.76 10.65 6.40
CA ILE A 34 -8.37 11.93 6.01
C ILE A 34 -8.66 11.95 4.50
N MET A 35 -7.68 11.57 3.69
CA MET A 35 -7.84 11.52 2.23
C MET A 35 -8.89 10.50 1.81
N LEU A 36 -8.95 9.33 2.45
CA LEU A 36 -9.93 8.30 2.15
C LEU A 36 -11.35 8.76 2.49
N ALA A 37 -11.55 9.38 3.65
CA ALA A 37 -12.84 9.95 4.04
C ALA A 37 -13.28 11.07 3.09
N TRP A 38 -12.36 11.98 2.77
CA TRP A 38 -12.62 13.10 1.85
C TRP A 38 -12.96 12.62 0.44
N ALA A 39 -12.13 11.73 -0.14
CA ALA A 39 -12.35 11.18 -1.47
C ALA A 39 -13.65 10.38 -1.56
N SER A 40 -13.98 9.60 -0.52
CA SER A 40 -15.25 8.86 -0.46
C SER A 40 -16.45 9.80 -0.45
N TRP A 41 -16.39 10.89 0.34
CA TRP A 41 -17.44 11.91 0.33
C TRP A 41 -17.59 12.58 -1.04
N GLN A 42 -16.46 12.98 -1.65
CA GLN A 42 -16.46 13.61 -2.96
C GLN A 42 -17.04 12.68 -4.04
N GLY A 43 -16.61 11.41 -4.09
CA GLY A 43 -17.04 10.45 -5.10
C GLY A 43 -18.47 9.95 -4.92
N LEU A 44 -18.90 9.68 -3.68
CA LEU A 44 -20.20 9.06 -3.42
C LEU A 44 -21.32 10.06 -3.21
N VAL A 45 -21.04 11.27 -2.69
CA VAL A 45 -22.07 12.25 -2.34
C VAL A 45 -22.06 13.46 -3.27
N VAL A 46 -20.89 14.03 -3.55
CA VAL A 46 -20.77 15.30 -4.29
C VAL A 46 -20.80 15.10 -5.81
N ALA A 47 -20.19 14.03 -6.32
CA ALA A 47 -20.12 13.77 -7.76
C ALA A 47 -21.53 13.76 -8.39
N PRO A 48 -21.74 14.43 -9.53
CA PRO A 48 -23.03 14.41 -10.20
C PRO A 48 -23.34 13.01 -10.75
N ALA A 49 -24.62 12.72 -10.92
CA ALA A 49 -25.07 11.51 -11.61
C ALA A 49 -24.58 11.51 -13.07
N ASP A 50 -24.17 10.34 -13.54
CA ASP A 50 -23.81 10.15 -14.94
C ASP A 50 -25.07 10.13 -15.84
N TYR A 51 -24.93 10.52 -17.10
CA TYR A 51 -26.05 10.60 -18.05
C TYR A 51 -26.66 9.22 -18.37
N GLN A 52 -25.86 8.15 -18.42
CA GLN A 52 -26.34 6.81 -18.75
C GLN A 52 -26.55 5.95 -17.50
N GLN A 53 -25.66 6.06 -16.52
CA GLN A 53 -25.64 5.19 -15.35
C GLN A 53 -26.31 5.80 -14.12
N GLY A 54 -26.70 7.08 -14.17
CA GLY A 54 -27.30 7.77 -13.02
C GLY A 54 -26.36 7.78 -11.81
N ASP A 55 -26.90 7.55 -10.62
CA ASP A 55 -26.11 7.49 -9.38
C ASP A 55 -25.24 6.22 -9.26
N SER A 56 -25.54 5.15 -10.01
CA SER A 56 -24.75 3.90 -9.95
C SER A 56 -23.32 4.08 -10.44
N TYR A 57 -23.05 5.08 -11.30
CA TYR A 57 -21.71 5.44 -11.74
C TYR A 57 -20.76 5.71 -10.56
N ARG A 58 -21.27 6.25 -9.44
CA ARG A 58 -20.42 6.64 -8.30
C ARG A 58 -19.66 5.47 -7.66
N ILE A 59 -20.09 4.23 -7.91
CA ILE A 59 -19.39 3.02 -7.46
C ILE A 59 -17.95 2.96 -8.01
N ILE A 60 -17.67 3.54 -9.19
CA ILE A 60 -16.32 3.50 -9.78
C ILE A 60 -15.28 4.19 -8.88
N PHE A 61 -15.69 5.18 -8.08
CA PHE A 61 -14.80 5.90 -7.16
C PHE A 61 -14.32 5.03 -5.99
N VAL A 62 -14.95 3.89 -5.77
CA VAL A 62 -14.50 2.87 -4.80
C VAL A 62 -13.89 1.68 -5.54
N HIS A 63 -14.58 1.17 -6.55
CA HIS A 63 -14.21 -0.05 -7.26
C HIS A 63 -12.86 0.08 -7.99
N VAL A 64 -12.67 1.13 -8.79
CA VAL A 64 -11.44 1.27 -9.60
C VAL A 64 -10.21 1.48 -8.72
N PRO A 65 -10.22 2.37 -7.71
CA PRO A 65 -9.10 2.49 -6.78
C PRO A 65 -8.83 1.22 -5.97
N ALA A 66 -9.86 0.49 -5.54
CA ALA A 66 -9.71 -0.77 -4.81
C ALA A 66 -8.98 -1.82 -5.65
N ALA A 67 -9.34 -1.97 -6.93
CA ALA A 67 -8.66 -2.87 -7.86
C ALA A 67 -7.17 -2.48 -8.04
N TRP A 68 -6.88 -1.18 -8.18
CA TRP A 68 -5.50 -0.68 -8.25
C TRP A 68 -4.70 -0.96 -6.98
N LEU A 69 -5.31 -0.81 -5.80
CA LEU A 69 -4.64 -1.08 -4.53
C LEU A 69 -4.36 -2.58 -4.34
N SER A 70 -5.29 -3.45 -4.75
CA SER A 70 -5.08 -4.91 -4.80
C SER A 70 -3.89 -5.28 -5.68
N MET A 71 -3.88 -4.78 -6.93
CA MET A 71 -2.80 -5.04 -7.89
C MET A 71 -1.45 -4.52 -7.37
N MET A 72 -1.44 -3.33 -6.75
CA MET A 72 -0.23 -2.79 -6.12
C MET A 72 0.29 -3.70 -5.00
N ALA A 73 -0.59 -4.20 -4.12
CA ALA A 73 -0.20 -5.11 -3.05
C ALA A 73 0.38 -6.43 -3.60
N TYR A 74 -0.22 -7.01 -4.63
CA TYR A 74 0.32 -8.20 -5.29
C TYR A 74 1.65 -7.94 -6.00
N MET A 75 1.83 -6.78 -6.62
CA MET A 75 3.11 -6.39 -7.22
C MET A 75 4.20 -6.23 -6.15
N ILE A 76 3.88 -5.61 -5.01
CA ILE A 76 4.79 -5.50 -3.86
C ILE A 76 5.17 -6.90 -3.36
N MET A 77 4.19 -7.79 -3.20
CA MET A 77 4.41 -9.17 -2.78
C MET A 77 5.33 -9.92 -3.77
N ALA A 78 5.07 -9.82 -5.07
CA ALA A 78 5.86 -10.47 -6.12
C ALA A 78 7.31 -9.96 -6.14
N VAL A 79 7.51 -8.64 -6.13
CA VAL A 79 8.85 -8.03 -6.12
C VAL A 79 9.63 -8.44 -4.86
N ASN A 80 8.99 -8.39 -3.69
CA ASN A 80 9.65 -8.80 -2.44
C ASN A 80 9.92 -10.31 -2.40
N GLY A 81 9.06 -11.13 -2.98
CA GLY A 81 9.31 -12.56 -3.19
C GLY A 81 10.56 -12.81 -4.02
N VAL A 82 10.72 -12.09 -5.15
CA VAL A 82 11.95 -12.16 -5.96
C VAL A 82 13.17 -11.72 -5.15
N ILE A 83 13.06 -10.61 -4.41
CA ILE A 83 14.16 -10.10 -3.58
C ILE A 83 14.59 -11.13 -2.54
N TYR A 84 13.63 -11.75 -1.86
CA TYR A 84 13.89 -12.80 -0.89
C TYR A 84 14.52 -14.03 -1.55
N LEU A 85 14.00 -14.50 -2.68
CA LEU A 85 14.49 -15.72 -3.32
C LEU A 85 15.94 -15.58 -3.83
N VAL A 86 16.28 -14.44 -4.42
CA VAL A 86 17.60 -14.16 -5.01
C VAL A 86 18.63 -13.74 -3.96
N TRP A 87 18.32 -12.75 -3.12
CA TRP A 87 19.28 -12.16 -2.17
C TRP A 87 19.12 -12.66 -0.72
N LYS A 88 18.12 -13.50 -0.44
CA LYS A 88 17.86 -14.08 0.90
C LYS A 88 17.68 -13.03 2.01
N ILE A 89 17.14 -11.86 1.65
CA ILE A 89 16.85 -10.78 2.61
C ILE A 89 15.56 -11.12 3.38
N LYS A 90 15.69 -11.51 4.65
CA LYS A 90 14.55 -11.91 5.51
C LYS A 90 13.48 -10.83 5.65
N LEU A 91 13.85 -9.55 5.60
CA LEU A 91 12.88 -8.45 5.68
C LEU A 91 11.92 -8.46 4.48
N ALA A 92 12.39 -8.83 3.29
CA ALA A 92 11.55 -8.90 2.09
C ALA A 92 10.47 -9.99 2.22
N ASP A 93 10.78 -11.12 2.85
CA ASP A 93 9.82 -12.18 3.14
C ASP A 93 8.70 -11.69 4.07
N ILE A 94 9.06 -10.94 5.13
CA ILE A 94 8.09 -10.32 6.05
C ILE A 94 7.18 -9.33 5.31
N VAL A 95 7.74 -8.50 4.41
CA VAL A 95 6.95 -7.57 3.59
C VAL A 95 6.00 -8.31 2.66
N ALA A 96 6.47 -9.37 1.99
CA ALA A 96 5.64 -10.17 1.10
C ALA A 96 4.47 -10.84 1.86
N ALA A 97 4.75 -11.46 3.01
CA ALA A 97 3.74 -12.05 3.87
C ALA A 97 2.71 -11.03 4.38
N SER A 98 3.16 -9.80 4.66
CA SER A 98 2.29 -8.71 5.12
C SER A 98 1.40 -8.15 4.00
N ALA A 99 1.89 -8.14 2.76
CA ALA A 99 1.15 -7.64 1.60
C ALA A 99 0.05 -8.61 1.13
N ALA A 100 0.23 -9.92 1.32
CA ALA A 100 -0.72 -10.94 0.87
C ALA A 100 -2.16 -10.75 1.37
N PRO A 101 -2.44 -10.60 2.69
CA PRO A 101 -3.81 -10.41 3.18
C PRO A 101 -4.41 -9.07 2.73
N ILE A 102 -3.58 -8.03 2.56
CA ILE A 102 -4.03 -6.72 2.06
C ILE A 102 -4.54 -6.88 0.63
N GLY A 103 -3.74 -7.47 -0.26
CA GLY A 103 -4.16 -7.72 -1.65
C GLY A 103 -5.43 -8.56 -1.74
N ALA A 104 -5.52 -9.62 -0.93
CA ALA A 104 -6.67 -10.52 -0.87
C ALA A 104 -7.96 -9.84 -0.36
N SER A 105 -7.88 -8.82 0.49
CA SER A 105 -9.07 -8.13 1.00
C SER A 105 -9.83 -7.30 -0.04
N PHE A 106 -9.25 -7.07 -1.21
CA PHE A 106 -9.82 -6.25 -2.28
C PHE A 106 -10.34 -7.08 -3.48
N THR A 107 -10.30 -8.41 -3.41
CA THR A 107 -10.79 -9.32 -4.47
C THR A 107 -11.84 -10.29 -3.94
#